data_AF-A0A7R9PZU0-F1
#
_entry.id   AF-A0A7R9PZU0-F1
#
_cell.length_a   1.000
_cell.length_b   1.000
_cell.length_c   1.000
_cell.angle_alpha   90.00
_cell.angle_beta   90.00
_cell.angle_gamma   90.00
#
_symmetry.space_group_name_H-M   'P 1'
#
loop_
_entity.id
_entity.type
_entity.pdbx_description
1 polymer ?
#
loop_
_entity_poly.entity_id
_entity_poly.type
_entity_poly.pdbx_seq_one_letter_code
_entity_poly.pdbx_strand_id
1 'polypeptide(L)'
;MICVVVSVAGTCLPIYGVSEGESCQSNDECETGLSCQYDDHYVINPSALYQVKGRRSCQPTLGREMMKKQYNNECQTSSECDSSRGLCCQVIKRHRQAPRKLCYYFSDPQSCVGAVDVTYAKPLHHLPNSNVLFKARIG
;
A
#
# COMPACT_ATOMS: atom_id res chain seq x y z
N MET A 1 22.89 2.28 19.78
CA MET A 1 24.14 2.76 19.17
C MET A 1 25.28 1.91 19.71
N ILE A 2 26.07 1.27 18.85
CA ILE A 2 27.31 0.57 19.21
C ILE A 2 28.47 1.45 18.76
N CYS A 3 29.39 1.75 19.67
CA CYS A 3 30.57 2.54 19.36
C CYS A 3 31.79 1.62 19.25
N VAL A 4 32.47 1.69 18.10
CA VAL A 4 33.72 0.97 17.84
C VAL A 4 34.87 1.97 17.76
N VAL A 5 35.97 1.65 18.43
CA VAL A 5 37.19 2.48 18.39
C VAL A 5 38.06 1.98 17.24
N VAL A 6 38.00 2.68 16.12
CA VAL A 6 38.86 2.41 14.96
C VAL A 6 39.91 3.53 14.93
N SER A 7 41.01 3.34 15.68
CA SER A 7 42.04 4.33 15.97
C SER A 7 41.64 5.39 17.02
N VAL A 8 42.43 6.47 17.15
CA VAL A 8 42.33 7.55 18.16
C VAL A 8 40.97 8.30 18.22
N ALA A 9 40.00 7.94 17.37
CA ALA A 9 38.62 8.43 17.41
C ALA A 9 37.62 7.25 17.38
N GLY A 10 36.64 7.29 18.28
CA GLY A 10 35.53 6.34 18.29
C GLY A 10 34.50 6.68 17.22
N THR A 11 34.05 5.69 16.45
CA THR A 11 32.94 5.82 15.52
C THR A 11 31.74 5.09 16.10
N CYS A 12 30.61 5.78 16.24
CA CYS A 12 29.39 5.19 16.75
C CYS A 12 28.42 4.89 15.61
N LEU A 13 28.04 3.62 15.51
CA LEU A 13 27.09 3.09 14.55
C LEU A 13 25.73 2.89 15.25
N PRO A 14 24.60 3.22 14.61
CA PRO A 14 23.29 2.87 15.17
C PRO A 14 23.14 1.34 15.22
N ILE A 15 22.40 0.82 16.23
CA ILE A 15 22.21 -0.65 16.39
C ILE A 15 21.21 -1.19 15.36
N TYR A 16 20.27 -0.32 15.00
CA TYR A 16 19.28 -0.54 13.96
C TYR A 16 19.71 0.35 12.78
N GLY A 17 19.46 -0.09 11.55
CA GLY A 17 19.80 0.71 10.37
C GLY A 17 19.19 2.12 10.42
N VAL A 18 19.63 2.98 9.51
CA VAL A 18 19.12 4.33 9.29
C VAL A 18 17.61 4.29 9.06
N SER A 19 16.91 5.20 9.75
CA SER A 19 15.43 5.20 9.82
C SER A 19 14.81 5.80 8.55
N GLU A 20 13.49 5.63 8.36
CA GLU A 20 12.76 6.22 7.22
C GLU A 20 12.99 7.74 7.11
N GLY A 21 13.32 8.21 5.91
CA GLY A 21 13.54 9.63 5.60
C GLY A 21 14.93 10.18 5.99
N GLU A 22 15.75 9.40 6.69
CA GLU A 22 17.14 9.77 6.98
C GLU A 22 18.05 9.51 5.78
N SER A 23 19.14 10.26 5.66
CA SER A 23 20.05 10.11 4.52
C SER A 23 20.92 8.88 4.59
N CYS A 24 21.08 8.26 3.42
CA CYS A 24 21.86 7.05 3.21
C CYS A 24 22.77 7.19 1.99
N GLN A 25 23.84 6.39 1.94
CA GLN A 25 24.68 6.24 0.75
C GLN A 25 24.56 4.86 0.09
N SER A 26 24.29 3.82 0.87
CA SER A 26 24.03 2.45 0.43
C SER A 26 22.71 1.92 1.00
N ASN A 27 22.12 0.91 0.35
CA ASN A 27 20.97 0.16 0.87
C ASN A 27 21.27 -0.53 2.20
N ASP A 28 22.53 -0.93 2.44
CA ASP A 28 22.95 -1.63 3.65
C ASP A 28 22.93 -0.76 4.91
N GLU A 29 22.86 0.56 4.74
CA GLU A 29 22.75 1.50 5.85
C GLU A 29 21.33 1.55 6.39
N CYS A 30 20.32 1.24 5.58
CA CYS A 30 18.92 1.38 5.94
C CYS A 30 18.43 0.21 6.81
N GLU A 31 17.42 0.47 7.64
CA GLU A 31 16.74 -0.58 8.40
C GLU A 31 16.13 -1.66 7.47
N THR A 32 15.92 -2.86 8.00
CA THR A 32 15.31 -3.96 7.24
C THR A 32 13.94 -3.54 6.69
N GLY A 33 13.75 -3.65 5.37
CA GLY A 33 12.52 -3.21 4.69
C GLY A 33 12.61 -1.82 4.07
N LEU A 34 13.68 -1.07 4.34
CA LEU A 34 14.00 0.20 3.70
C LEU A 34 15.08 0.01 2.62
N SER A 35 15.13 0.93 1.67
CA SER A 35 16.15 0.99 0.62
C SER A 35 16.57 2.43 0.41
N CYS A 36 17.85 2.60 0.08
CA CYS A 36 18.41 3.91 -0.17
C CYS A 36 18.02 4.37 -1.57
N GLN A 37 17.03 5.27 -1.64
CA GLN A 37 16.50 5.80 -2.88
C GLN A 37 16.75 7.30 -2.98
N TYR A 38 16.82 7.81 -4.21
CA TYR A 38 16.80 9.25 -4.43
C TYR A 38 15.41 9.77 -4.07
N ASP A 39 15.37 10.73 -3.16
CA ASP A 39 14.16 11.45 -2.82
C ASP A 39 13.87 12.44 -3.97
N ASP A 40 13.23 11.95 -5.04
CA ASP A 40 12.64 12.81 -6.07
C ASP A 40 11.35 13.42 -5.50
N HIS A 41 11.48 14.22 -4.45
CA HIS A 41 10.39 15.05 -3.96
C HIS A 41 10.14 16.15 -5.00
N TYR A 42 9.12 15.95 -5.83
CA TYR A 42 8.59 16.99 -6.71
C TYR A 42 7.96 18.08 -5.83
N VAL A 43 8.77 19.06 -5.43
CA VAL A 43 8.25 20.25 -4.76
C VAL A 43 7.53 21.07 -5.82
N ILE A 44 6.20 21.08 -5.78
CA ILE A 44 5.36 21.95 -6.62
C ILE A 44 5.54 23.38 -6.11
N ASN A 45 6.62 24.05 -6.49
CA ASN A 45 6.73 25.49 -6.33
C ASN A 45 6.18 26.17 -7.60
N PRO A 46 5.19 27.08 -7.48
CA PRO A 46 4.55 27.72 -8.64
C PRO A 46 5.46 28.63 -9.48
N SER A 47 6.76 28.72 -9.19
CA SER A 47 7.64 29.73 -9.78
C SER A 47 8.91 29.19 -10.45
N ALA A 48 9.28 27.91 -10.31
CA ALA A 48 10.41 27.33 -11.05
C ALA A 48 10.43 25.79 -10.93
N LEU A 49 10.45 25.10 -12.07
CA LEU A 49 10.67 23.65 -12.17
C LEU A 49 12.18 23.40 -12.21
N TYR A 50 12.84 23.37 -11.05
CA TYR A 50 14.26 23.01 -10.97
C TYR A 50 14.43 21.66 -10.28
N GLN A 51 15.15 20.75 -10.92
CA GLN A 51 15.52 19.45 -10.38
C GLN A 51 16.56 19.66 -9.28
N VAL A 52 16.11 19.76 -8.03
CA VAL A 52 17.01 19.74 -6.87
C VAL A 52 17.67 18.37 -6.88
N LYS A 53 19.00 18.35 -6.96
CA LYS A 53 19.81 17.11 -6.92
C LYS A 53 19.44 16.38 -5.63
N GLY A 54 18.57 15.37 -5.73
CA GLY A 54 17.90 14.75 -4.59
C GLY A 54 18.89 14.21 -3.57
N ARG A 55 18.65 14.48 -2.29
CA ARG A 55 19.32 13.78 -1.19
C ARG A 55 18.85 12.33 -1.23
N ARG A 56 19.76 11.36 -1.15
CA ARG A 56 19.37 9.96 -0.99
C ARG A 56 18.89 9.73 0.44
N SER A 57 17.72 9.13 0.59
CA SER A 57 17.10 8.83 1.87
C SER A 57 16.64 7.37 1.92
N CYS A 58 16.59 6.80 3.13
CA CYS A 58 16.04 5.47 3.34
C CYS A 58 14.53 5.56 3.16
N GLN A 59 14.05 5.05 2.04
CA GLN A 59 12.64 4.98 1.69
C GLN A 59 12.15 3.53 1.82
N PRO A 60 10.89 3.30 2.19
CA PRO A 60 10.33 1.97 2.21
C PRO A 60 10.54 1.29 0.86
N THR A 61 11.08 0.06 0.86
CA THR A 61 11.21 -0.72 -0.37
C THR A 61 9.81 -0.95 -0.95
N LEU A 62 9.45 -0.20 -1.98
CA LEU A 62 8.17 -0.25 -2.70
C LEU A 62 7.86 -1.62 -3.36
N GLY A 63 8.60 -2.67 -3.04
CA GLY A 63 8.64 -3.93 -3.78
C GLY A 63 7.71 -5.04 -3.29
N ARG A 64 7.12 -4.96 -2.09
CA ARG A 64 6.22 -6.04 -1.60
C ARG A 64 4.96 -5.59 -0.90
N GLU A 65 4.94 -4.42 -0.26
CA GLU A 65 3.75 -3.93 0.46
C GLU A 65 2.89 -2.97 -0.37
N MET A 66 3.45 -2.38 -1.43
CA MET A 66 2.75 -1.40 -2.30
C MET A 66 2.26 -2.01 -3.61
N MET A 67 2.65 -3.25 -3.93
CA MET A 67 2.07 -3.95 -5.07
C MET A 67 0.62 -4.27 -4.74
N LYS A 68 -0.28 -3.51 -5.36
CA LYS A 68 -1.72 -3.65 -5.15
C LYS A 68 -2.13 -5.11 -5.38
N LYS A 69 -2.69 -5.71 -4.34
CA LYS A 69 -3.12 -7.10 -4.31
C LYS A 69 -4.22 -7.33 -5.34
N GLN A 70 -4.11 -8.45 -6.04
CA GLN A 70 -5.08 -8.85 -7.05
C GLN A 70 -6.32 -9.47 -6.41
N TYR A 71 -7.33 -9.74 -7.24
CA TYR A 71 -8.55 -10.43 -6.83
C TYR A 71 -8.28 -11.71 -6.01
N ASN A 72 -9.06 -11.91 -4.95
CA ASN A 72 -9.01 -13.07 -4.05
C ASN A 72 -7.71 -13.22 -3.22
N ASN A 73 -6.86 -12.19 -3.19
CA ASN A 73 -5.76 -12.13 -2.22
C ASN A 73 -6.25 -11.64 -0.87
N GLU A 74 -5.60 -12.10 0.19
CA GLU A 74 -5.89 -11.72 1.57
C GLU A 74 -5.43 -10.30 1.86
N CYS A 75 -6.28 -9.52 2.53
CA CYS A 75 -6.07 -8.09 2.80
C CYS A 75 -6.48 -7.75 4.23
N GLN A 76 -5.86 -6.72 4.82
CA GLN A 76 -6.30 -6.13 6.08
C GLN A 76 -7.24 -4.95 5.81
N THR A 77 -6.87 -4.10 4.84
CA THR A 77 -7.56 -2.87 4.45
C THR A 77 -7.61 -2.68 2.93
N SER A 78 -8.49 -1.78 2.47
CA SER A 78 -8.70 -1.52 1.03
C SER A 78 -7.51 -0.83 0.35
N SER A 79 -6.59 -0.22 1.10
CA SER A 79 -5.35 0.37 0.56
C SER A 79 -4.42 -0.67 -0.05
N GLU A 80 -4.53 -1.93 0.36
CA GLU A 80 -3.74 -3.04 -0.17
C GLU A 80 -4.27 -3.55 -1.52
N CYS A 81 -5.54 -3.32 -1.84
CA CYS A 81 -6.18 -3.84 -3.05
C CYS A 81 -6.08 -2.86 -4.22
N ASP A 82 -6.10 -3.39 -5.45
CA ASP A 82 -6.04 -2.56 -6.66
C ASP A 82 -7.36 -1.85 -6.97
N SER A 83 -7.51 -0.63 -6.42
CA SER A 83 -8.68 0.21 -6.64
C SER A 83 -8.86 0.60 -8.10
N SER A 84 -7.78 0.72 -8.89
CA SER A 84 -7.86 1.06 -10.32
C SER A 84 -8.65 0.02 -11.13
N ARG A 85 -8.73 -1.22 -10.61
CA ARG A 85 -9.49 -2.34 -11.17
C ARG A 85 -10.86 -2.52 -10.52
N GLY A 86 -11.26 -1.60 -9.65
CA GLY A 86 -12.50 -1.67 -8.87
C GLY A 86 -12.45 -2.75 -7.78
N LEU A 87 -11.27 -3.05 -7.22
CA LEU A 87 -11.11 -3.97 -6.09
C LEU A 87 -11.00 -3.21 -4.77
N CYS A 88 -11.62 -3.75 -3.73
CA CYS A 88 -11.43 -3.31 -2.35
C CYS A 88 -11.43 -4.50 -1.40
N CYS A 89 -11.03 -4.28 -0.14
CA CYS A 89 -10.98 -5.35 0.85
C CYS A 89 -12.37 -5.61 1.41
N GLN A 90 -12.89 -6.83 1.31
CA GLN A 90 -14.23 -7.20 1.78
C GLN A 90 -14.20 -8.44 2.67
N VAL A 91 -15.13 -8.50 3.64
CA VAL A 91 -15.29 -9.68 4.50
C VAL A 91 -16.18 -10.71 3.81
N ILE A 92 -15.57 -11.79 3.33
CA ILE A 92 -16.26 -12.89 2.66
C ILE A 92 -16.69 -13.93 3.69
N LYS A 93 -18.01 -14.11 3.81
CA LYS A 93 -18.63 -15.16 4.63
C LYS A 93 -19.06 -16.30 3.72
N ARG A 94 -18.48 -17.49 3.93
CA ARG A 94 -18.90 -18.73 3.25
C ARG A 94 -19.52 -19.68 4.26
N HIS A 95 -20.46 -20.49 3.81
CA HIS A 95 -21.12 -21.47 4.67
C HIS A 95 -20.07 -22.41 5.31
N ARG A 96 -20.12 -22.54 6.63
CA ARG A 96 -19.23 -23.39 7.46
C ARG A 96 -17.73 -23.09 7.32
N GLN A 97 -17.36 -21.90 6.84
CA GLN A 97 -15.97 -21.45 6.77
C GLN A 97 -15.80 -20.19 7.62
N ALA A 98 -14.63 -20.05 8.22
CA ALA A 98 -14.27 -18.83 8.93
C ALA A 98 -14.33 -17.63 7.97
N PRO A 99 -14.83 -16.47 8.41
CA PRO A 99 -14.85 -15.26 7.60
C PRO A 99 -13.43 -14.83 7.26
N ARG A 100 -13.18 -14.48 6.00
CA ARG A 100 -11.87 -14.01 5.52
C ARG A 100 -11.99 -12.65 4.87
N LYS A 101 -10.95 -11.83 4.98
CA LYS A 101 -10.86 -10.55 4.30
C LYS A 101 -10.08 -10.72 3.00
N LEU A 102 -10.71 -10.40 1.88
CA LEU A 102 -10.16 -10.66 0.54
C LEU A 102 -10.39 -9.44 -0.37
N CYS A 103 -9.46 -9.19 -1.28
CA CYS A 103 -9.65 -8.21 -2.34
C CYS A 103 -10.73 -8.69 -3.31
N TYR A 104 -11.83 -7.95 -3.40
CA TYR A 104 -13.01 -8.30 -4.18
C TYR A 104 -13.57 -7.08 -4.92
N TYR A 105 -14.33 -7.31 -5.98
CA TYR A 105 -14.98 -6.23 -6.73
C TYR A 105 -16.04 -5.55 -5.88
N PHE A 106 -16.07 -4.23 -5.89
CA PHE A 106 -17.08 -3.46 -5.17
C PHE A 106 -17.95 -2.63 -6.12
N SER A 107 -19.24 -2.65 -5.83
CA SER A 107 -20.24 -1.73 -6.39
C SER A 107 -20.67 -0.69 -5.37
N ASP A 108 -20.65 -1.05 -4.08
CA ASP A 108 -20.98 -0.18 -2.95
C ASP A 108 -19.70 0.06 -2.12
N PRO A 109 -19.23 1.32 -1.99
CA PRO A 109 -18.10 1.68 -1.16
C PRO A 109 -18.27 1.30 0.32
N GLN A 110 -19.51 1.21 0.83
CA GLN A 110 -19.78 0.81 2.22
C GLN A 110 -19.46 -0.66 2.50
N SER A 111 -19.34 -1.49 1.45
CA SER A 111 -18.93 -2.88 1.60
C SER A 111 -17.42 -3.05 1.86
N CYS A 112 -16.64 -1.98 1.67
CA CYS A 112 -15.19 -2.02 1.74
C CYS A 112 -14.67 -1.79 3.16
N VAL A 113 -13.57 -2.46 3.51
CA VAL A 113 -12.87 -2.27 4.78
C VAL A 113 -11.91 -1.09 4.64
N GLY A 114 -12.23 0.04 5.28
CA GLY A 114 -11.45 1.27 5.20
C GLY A 114 -11.77 2.13 3.98
N ALA A 115 -10.96 3.17 3.75
CA ALA A 115 -11.16 4.09 2.63
C ALA A 115 -10.89 3.40 1.28
N VAL A 116 -11.75 3.68 0.30
CA VAL A 116 -11.64 3.18 -1.08
C VAL A 116 -11.90 4.32 -2.05
N ASP A 117 -11.18 4.32 -3.16
CA ASP A 117 -11.41 5.27 -4.25
C ASP A 117 -12.65 4.84 -5.05
N VAL A 118 -13.69 5.67 -5.00
CA VAL A 118 -15.00 5.39 -5.62
C VAL A 118 -15.06 5.74 -7.10
N THR A 119 -14.03 6.40 -7.65
CA THR A 119 -13.98 6.76 -9.07
C THR A 119 -14.00 5.53 -9.99
N TYR A 120 -13.49 4.40 -9.51
CA TYR A 120 -13.43 3.13 -10.23
C TYR A 120 -14.59 2.17 -9.90
N ALA A 121 -15.53 2.59 -9.04
CA ALA A 121 -16.71 1.79 -8.75
C ALA A 121 -17.52 1.64 -10.04
N LYS A 122 -17.77 0.39 -10.48
CA LYS A 122 -18.71 0.18 -11.58
C LYS A 122 -20.11 0.52 -11.07
N PRO A 123 -20.78 1.52 -11.65
CA PRO A 123 -22.15 1.82 -11.26
C PRO A 123 -23.02 0.61 -11.58
N LEU A 124 -23.77 0.13 -10.59
CA LEU A 124 -24.91 -0.73 -10.87
C LEU A 124 -25.93 0.15 -11.59
N HIS A 125 -25.97 0.06 -12.91
CA HIS A 125 -27.12 0.55 -13.66
C HIS A 125 -28.32 -0.27 -13.19
N HIS A 126 -29.10 0.29 -12.27
CA HIS A 126 -30.44 -0.21 -12.00
C HIS A 126 -31.23 -0.10 -13.31
N LEU A 127 -31.29 -1.19 -14.06
CA LEU A 127 -32.29 -1.35 -15.11
C LEU A 127 -33.64 -1.35 -14.38
N PRO A 128 -34.49 -0.32 -14.55
CA PRO A 128 -35.69 -0.14 -13.76
C PRO A 128 -36.80 -1.15 -14.09
N ASN A 129 -36.48 -2.22 -14.82
CA ASN A 129 -37.49 -3.17 -15.26
C ASN A 129 -36.91 -4.56 -15.52
N SER A 130 -36.46 -5.23 -14.47
CA SER A 130 -36.33 -6.67 -14.54
C SER A 130 -36.85 -7.26 -13.23
N ASN A 131 -38.08 -7.78 -13.31
CA ASN A 131 -38.60 -8.77 -12.39
C ASN A 131 -37.75 -10.06 -12.49
N VAL A 132 -36.46 -9.98 -12.15
CA VAL A 132 -35.60 -11.15 -11.97
C VAL A 132 -35.85 -11.65 -10.57
N LEU A 133 -37.02 -12.27 -10.44
CA LEU A 133 -37.26 -13.48 -9.70
C LEU A 133 -36.04 -13.95 -8.89
N PHE A 134 -35.95 -13.50 -7.63
CA PHE A 134 -35.10 -14.10 -6.61
C PHE A 134 -35.55 -15.56 -6.40
N LYS A 135 -35.19 -16.45 -7.32
CA LYS A 135 -35.31 -17.89 -7.12
C LYS A 135 -34.16 -18.31 -6.22
N ALA A 136 -34.42 -18.34 -4.91
CA ALA A 136 -33.64 -19.17 -4.01
C ALA A 136 -33.72 -20.63 -4.51
N ARG A 137 -32.63 -21.14 -5.07
CA ARG A 137 -32.48 -22.57 -5.36
C ARG A 137 -32.11 -23.25 -4.05
N ILE A 138 -33.12 -23.67 -3.29
CA ILE A 138 -32.96 -24.67 -2.25
C ILE A 138 -33.15 -26.01 -2.96
N GLY A 139 -32.08 -26.80 -3.01
CA GLY A 139 -32.02 -28.17 -3.51
C GLY A 139 -30.80 -28.84 -2.91
#